data_AF-A0A3M7SZ98-F1
#
_entry.id   AF-A0A3M7SZ98-F1
#
_cell.length_a   1.000
_cell.length_b   1.000
_cell.length_c   1.000
_cell.angle_alpha   90.00
_cell.angle_beta   90.00
_cell.angle_gamma   90.00
#
_symmetry.space_group_name_H-M   'P 1'
#
loop_
_entity.id
_entity.type
_entity.pdbx_description
1 polymer ?
#
loop_
_entity_poly.entity_id
_entity_poly.type
_entity_poly.pdbx_seq_one_letter_code
_entity_poly.pdbx_strand_id
1 'polypeptide(L)'
;MMFKIIFLIFACISASYGQRILTPFLAQVEGFKTAAYCLDPVKYPLAGVTIGIGVDFGSRTATSLRHMGVSESIISKVSSYFGKKGYAACSAVAAYKAVLTQTEALILSDIIIAEETKTVASRYNSEKAFSSKSFEALTCAQRTVISSVLYQYGSPTRVPKFWTAVKANNWSSLVNELRNFGDAYASRRFKEADLLQYGGSMITCPSSTADICEGTRGACVVKTTCSKKLISNFCQNQGASIMCCV
;
A
#
# COMPACT_ATOMS: atom_id res chain seq x y z
N MET A 1 27.90 17.47 -23.62
CA MET A 1 26.81 16.47 -23.69
C MET A 1 26.51 15.78 -22.34
N MET A 2 27.12 16.18 -21.22
CA MET A 2 26.90 15.59 -19.87
C MET A 2 25.79 16.25 -19.02
N PHE A 3 25.33 17.46 -19.37
CA PHE A 3 24.36 18.20 -18.55
C PHE A 3 22.88 17.79 -18.76
N LYS A 4 22.53 17.14 -19.89
CA LYS A 4 21.14 16.67 -20.14
C LYS A 4 20.79 15.39 -19.39
N ILE A 5 21.77 14.55 -19.05
CA ILE A 5 21.55 13.26 -18.38
C ILE A 5 21.25 13.46 -16.88
N ILE A 6 21.88 14.45 -16.24
CA ILE A 6 21.66 14.76 -14.81
C ILE A 6 20.24 15.27 -14.55
N PHE A 7 19.66 16.08 -15.46
CA PHE A 7 18.28 16.57 -15.33
C PHE A 7 17.22 15.47 -15.45
N LEU A 8 17.45 14.47 -16.30
CA LEU A 8 16.56 13.30 -16.45
C LEU A 8 16.62 12.37 -15.23
N ILE A 9 17.78 12.21 -14.61
CA ILE A 9 17.94 11.41 -13.38
C ILE A 9 17.28 12.12 -12.19
N PHE A 10 17.44 13.45 -12.07
CA PHE A 10 16.76 14.22 -11.02
C PHE A 10 15.23 14.19 -11.16
N ALA A 11 14.67 14.26 -12.38
CA ALA A 11 13.22 14.17 -12.60
C ALA A 11 12.66 12.78 -12.25
N CYS A 12 13.40 11.70 -12.56
CA CYS A 12 12.98 10.33 -12.26
C CYS A 12 13.03 10.02 -10.75
N ILE A 13 14.04 10.55 -10.04
CA ILE A 13 14.15 10.40 -8.59
C ILE A 13 13.08 11.26 -7.88
N SER A 14 12.89 12.53 -8.27
CA SER A 14 11.89 13.44 -7.68
C SER A 14 10.45 12.95 -7.81
N ALA A 15 10.12 12.29 -8.93
CA ALA A 15 8.79 11.70 -9.16
C ALA A 15 8.47 10.57 -8.15
N SER A 16 9.47 9.85 -7.66
CA SER A 16 9.26 8.73 -6.73
C SER A 16 9.07 9.14 -5.26
N TYR A 17 9.42 10.39 -4.88
CA TYR A 17 9.26 10.88 -3.50
C TYR A 17 7.85 11.47 -3.29
N GLY A 18 7.29 12.13 -4.30
CA GLY A 18 5.97 12.77 -4.24
C GLY A 18 4.79 11.79 -4.15
N GLN A 19 4.94 10.55 -4.62
CA GLN A 19 3.85 9.58 -4.68
C GLN A 19 3.88 8.55 -3.54
N ARG A 20 4.72 8.73 -2.53
CA ARG A 20 4.86 7.76 -1.44
C ARG A 20 3.68 7.77 -0.49
N ILE A 21 3.47 6.65 0.18
CA ILE A 21 2.47 6.45 1.21
C ILE A 21 3.08 5.72 2.41
N LEU A 22 2.30 5.58 3.48
CA LEU A 22 2.66 4.76 4.63
C LEU A 22 2.32 3.29 4.35
N THR A 23 3.22 2.53 3.73
CA THR A 23 3.03 1.07 3.60
C THR A 23 2.74 0.37 4.94
N PRO A 24 3.35 0.77 6.08
CA PRO A 24 3.00 0.20 7.38
C PRO A 24 1.52 0.38 7.76
N PHE A 25 0.88 1.47 7.31
CA PHE A 25 -0.57 1.65 7.49
C PHE A 25 -1.35 0.61 6.69
N LEU A 26 -0.96 0.35 5.43
CA LEU A 26 -1.59 -0.71 4.62
C LEU A 26 -1.41 -2.08 5.29
N ALA A 27 -0.21 -2.39 5.82
CA ALA A 27 0.01 -3.62 6.58
C ALA A 27 -0.93 -3.74 7.79
N GLN A 28 -1.23 -2.63 8.48
CA GLN A 28 -2.14 -2.61 9.62
C GLN A 28 -3.61 -2.88 9.24
N VAL A 29 -4.04 -2.46 8.05
CA VAL A 29 -5.45 -2.57 7.63
C VAL A 29 -5.72 -3.75 6.70
N GLU A 30 -4.72 -4.25 5.97
CA GLU A 30 -4.78 -5.45 5.14
C GLU A 30 -4.34 -6.71 5.90
N GLY A 31 -3.45 -6.54 6.90
CA GLY A 31 -2.67 -7.62 7.47
C GLY A 31 -1.39 -7.91 6.67
N PHE A 32 -0.63 -8.89 7.15
CA PHE A 32 0.61 -9.35 6.52
C PHE A 32 0.74 -10.87 6.64
N LYS A 33 0.95 -11.56 5.53
CA LYS A 33 1.14 -13.02 5.51
C LYS A 33 2.28 -13.44 4.59
N THR A 34 3.23 -14.22 5.09
CA THR A 34 4.33 -14.78 4.30
C THR A 34 3.93 -16.02 3.49
N ALA A 35 2.92 -16.74 3.96
CA ALA A 35 2.33 -17.88 3.26
C ALA A 35 1.18 -17.44 2.36
N ALA A 36 1.06 -18.10 1.20
CA ALA A 36 -0.05 -17.93 0.29
C ALA A 36 -1.38 -18.33 0.91
N TYR A 37 -2.43 -17.56 0.62
CA TYR A 37 -3.79 -17.89 1.00
C TYR A 37 -4.75 -17.52 -0.14
N CYS A 38 -5.96 -18.08 -0.09
CA CYS A 38 -7.08 -17.67 -0.93
C CYS A 38 -8.21 -17.16 -0.04
N LEU A 39 -9.10 -16.35 -0.62
CA LEU A 39 -10.37 -16.00 0.01
C LEU A 39 -11.42 -17.07 -0.30
N ASP A 40 -12.53 -17.06 0.43
CA ASP A 40 -13.69 -17.91 0.13
C ASP A 40 -14.10 -17.74 -1.35
N PRO A 41 -13.98 -18.80 -2.18
CA PRO A 41 -14.17 -18.69 -3.62
C PRO A 41 -15.64 -18.52 -4.02
N VAL A 42 -16.60 -18.82 -3.13
CA VAL A 42 -18.03 -18.56 -3.37
C VAL A 42 -18.31 -17.07 -3.18
N LYS A 43 -17.77 -16.48 -2.11
CA LYS A 43 -17.96 -15.06 -1.80
C LYS A 43 -17.12 -14.15 -2.69
N TYR A 44 -15.94 -14.61 -3.11
CA TYR A 44 -14.96 -13.83 -3.87
C TYR A 44 -14.44 -14.60 -5.10
N PRO A 45 -15.30 -14.89 -6.09
CA PRO A 45 -14.94 -15.74 -7.23
C PRO A 45 -13.85 -15.15 -8.14
N LEU A 46 -13.64 -13.82 -8.07
CA LEU A 46 -12.63 -13.12 -8.86
C LEU A 46 -11.31 -12.88 -8.12
N ALA A 47 -11.25 -13.17 -6.81
CA ALA A 47 -10.03 -13.00 -6.02
C ALA A 47 -8.99 -14.06 -6.40
N GLY A 48 -7.73 -13.66 -6.45
CA GLY A 48 -6.61 -14.54 -6.72
C GLY A 48 -6.02 -15.17 -5.47
N VAL A 49 -4.85 -15.78 -5.65
CA VAL A 49 -3.97 -16.12 -4.52
C VAL A 49 -3.37 -14.84 -3.97
N THR A 50 -3.27 -14.73 -2.65
CA THR A 50 -2.78 -13.53 -1.96
C THR A 50 -1.58 -13.84 -1.05
N ILE A 51 -0.56 -12.98 -1.06
CA ILE A 51 0.62 -13.01 -0.17
C ILE A 51 0.96 -11.58 0.29
N GLY A 52 1.73 -11.43 1.36
CA GLY A 52 2.27 -10.17 1.83
C GLY A 52 1.19 -9.26 2.39
N ILE A 53 1.25 -7.98 2.04
CA ILE A 53 0.26 -6.96 2.36
C ILE A 53 -0.79 -6.94 1.26
N GLY A 54 -1.60 -8.00 1.18
CA GLY A 54 -2.74 -8.07 0.26
C GLY A 54 -2.37 -8.16 -1.24
N VAL A 55 -1.16 -8.62 -1.59
CA VAL A 55 -0.75 -8.76 -3.00
C VAL A 55 -1.51 -9.91 -3.66
N ASP A 56 -2.49 -9.57 -4.50
CA ASP A 56 -3.29 -10.50 -5.29
C ASP A 56 -2.62 -10.83 -6.64
N PHE A 57 -2.46 -12.12 -6.94
CA PHE A 57 -1.82 -12.62 -8.16
C PHE A 57 -2.79 -12.95 -9.30
N GLY A 58 -4.10 -12.82 -9.10
CA GLY A 58 -5.14 -13.19 -10.06
C GLY A 58 -5.12 -12.37 -11.34
N SER A 59 -4.57 -11.15 -11.33
CA SER A 59 -4.36 -10.31 -12.52
C SER A 59 -2.88 -10.13 -12.89
N ARG A 60 -1.97 -10.82 -12.19
CA ARG A 60 -0.52 -10.62 -12.35
C ARG A 60 0.10 -11.72 -13.19
N THR A 61 1.21 -11.37 -13.82
CA THR A 61 2.06 -12.27 -14.60
C THR A 61 3.53 -12.08 -14.22
N ALA A 62 4.37 -13.07 -14.51
CA ALA A 62 5.81 -12.94 -14.35
C ALA A 62 6.35 -11.69 -15.06
N THR A 63 5.91 -11.45 -16.31
CA THR A 63 6.27 -10.26 -17.08
C THR A 63 5.90 -8.96 -16.37
N SER A 64 4.68 -8.87 -15.82
CA SER A 64 4.27 -7.67 -15.07
C SER A 64 5.16 -7.43 -13.84
N LEU A 65 5.51 -8.48 -13.10
CA LEU A 65 6.36 -8.38 -11.91
C LEU A 65 7.80 -7.98 -12.27
N ARG A 66 8.35 -8.51 -13.37
CA ARG A 66 9.66 -8.09 -13.88
C ARG A 66 9.69 -6.62 -14.24
N HIS A 67 8.66 -6.12 -14.95
CA HIS A 67 8.57 -4.70 -15.30
C HIS A 67 8.50 -3.80 -14.06
N MET A 68 7.93 -4.27 -12.96
CA MET A 68 7.90 -3.56 -11.68
C MET A 68 9.22 -3.67 -10.89
N GLY A 69 10.19 -4.48 -11.35
CA GLY A 69 11.49 -4.66 -10.70
C GLY A 69 11.52 -5.74 -9.61
N VAL A 70 10.54 -6.65 -9.59
CA VAL A 70 10.58 -7.81 -8.68
C VAL A 70 11.66 -8.79 -9.13
N SER A 71 12.46 -9.31 -8.20
CA SER A 71 13.55 -10.24 -8.51
C SER A 71 13.05 -11.61 -8.99
N GLU A 72 13.82 -12.27 -9.87
CA GLU A 72 13.48 -13.63 -10.34
C GLU A 72 13.38 -14.64 -9.18
N SER A 73 14.12 -14.44 -8.09
CA SER A 73 14.01 -15.27 -6.88
C SER A 73 12.59 -15.24 -6.30
N ILE A 74 11.98 -14.05 -6.18
CA ILE A 74 10.60 -13.91 -5.70
C ILE A 74 9.61 -14.41 -6.77
N ILE A 75 9.82 -14.04 -8.04
CA ILE A 75 8.92 -14.42 -9.14
C ILE A 75 8.81 -15.94 -9.27
N SER A 76 9.93 -16.66 -9.19
CA SER A 76 9.94 -18.13 -9.28
C SER A 76 9.08 -18.78 -8.19
N LYS A 77 9.17 -18.28 -6.94
CA LYS A 77 8.38 -18.76 -5.78
C LYS A 77 6.88 -18.55 -5.93
N VAL A 78 6.44 -17.50 -6.62
CA VAL A 78 5.01 -17.17 -6.76
C VAL A 78 4.42 -17.52 -8.13
N SER A 79 5.24 -18.07 -9.03
CA SER A 79 4.87 -18.28 -10.44
C SER A 79 3.65 -19.17 -10.65
N SER A 80 3.47 -20.19 -9.81
CA SER A 80 2.32 -21.12 -9.86
C SER A 80 0.98 -20.46 -9.53
N TYR A 81 0.98 -19.25 -8.99
CA TYR A 81 -0.22 -18.53 -8.55
C TYR A 81 -0.76 -17.53 -9.58
N PHE A 82 0.03 -17.16 -10.58
CA PHE A 82 -0.35 -16.14 -11.55
C PHE A 82 -1.63 -16.52 -12.32
N GLY A 83 -2.55 -15.56 -12.41
CA GLY A 83 -3.81 -15.71 -13.15
C GLY A 83 -4.84 -16.66 -12.51
N LYS A 84 -4.52 -17.32 -11.39
CA LYS A 84 -5.45 -18.21 -10.69
C LYS A 84 -6.45 -17.37 -9.88
N LYS A 85 -7.73 -17.71 -9.98
CA LYS A 85 -8.85 -17.02 -9.28
C LYS A 85 -9.84 -18.01 -8.67
N GLY A 86 -10.57 -17.59 -7.64
CA GLY A 86 -11.64 -18.37 -7.01
C GLY A 86 -11.16 -19.77 -6.62
N TYR A 87 -11.90 -20.80 -7.02
CA TYR A 87 -11.53 -22.19 -6.73
C TYR A 87 -10.13 -22.57 -7.23
N ALA A 88 -9.70 -22.06 -8.40
CA ALA A 88 -8.37 -22.35 -8.92
C ALA A 88 -7.26 -21.72 -8.07
N ALA A 89 -7.52 -20.57 -7.43
CA ALA A 89 -6.59 -19.98 -6.48
C ALA A 89 -6.46 -20.85 -5.22
N CYS A 90 -7.58 -21.30 -4.66
CA CYS A 90 -7.56 -22.18 -3.49
C CYS A 90 -6.88 -23.53 -3.78
N SER A 91 -7.14 -24.14 -4.93
CA SER A 91 -6.43 -25.35 -5.36
C SER A 91 -4.93 -25.11 -5.53
N ALA A 92 -4.52 -23.95 -6.07
CA ALA A 92 -3.11 -23.61 -6.19
C ALA A 92 -2.44 -23.43 -4.82
N VAL A 93 -3.11 -22.81 -3.83
CA VAL A 93 -2.60 -22.69 -2.45
C VAL A 93 -2.47 -24.06 -1.77
N ALA A 94 -3.42 -24.96 -2.01
CA ALA A 94 -3.35 -26.32 -1.46
C ALA A 94 -2.20 -27.14 -2.07
N ALA A 95 -1.98 -26.99 -3.38
CA ALA A 95 -0.95 -27.73 -4.12
C ALA A 95 0.46 -27.16 -3.93
N TYR A 96 0.59 -25.84 -3.97
CA TYR A 96 1.86 -25.13 -3.88
C TYR A 96 1.85 -24.38 -2.54
N LYS A 97 2.68 -24.82 -1.59
CA LYS A 97 2.81 -24.21 -0.26
C LYS A 97 3.94 -23.19 -0.25
N ALA A 98 4.03 -22.33 -1.27
CA ALA A 98 5.13 -21.37 -1.32
C ALA A 98 5.05 -20.41 -0.12
N VAL A 99 6.19 -20.25 0.53
CA VAL A 99 6.38 -19.33 1.65
C VAL A 99 7.48 -18.36 1.25
N LEU A 100 7.17 -17.07 1.26
CA LEU A 100 8.18 -16.03 1.15
C LEU A 100 8.79 -15.79 2.53
N THR A 101 10.07 -15.45 2.59
CA THR A 101 10.61 -14.88 3.84
C THR A 101 9.89 -13.57 4.16
N GLN A 102 9.95 -13.13 5.41
CA GLN A 102 9.36 -11.84 5.80
C GLN A 102 9.89 -10.69 4.93
N THR A 103 11.21 -10.65 4.71
CA THR A 103 11.86 -9.66 3.85
C THR A 103 11.37 -9.72 2.41
N GLU A 104 11.27 -10.92 1.83
CA GLU A 104 10.76 -11.09 0.45
C GLU A 104 9.31 -10.63 0.31
N ALA A 105 8.44 -10.97 1.27
CA ALA A 105 7.05 -10.57 1.27
C ALA A 105 6.89 -9.05 1.43
N LEU A 106 7.71 -8.40 2.25
CA LEU A 106 7.73 -6.93 2.39
C LEU A 106 8.22 -6.26 1.11
N ILE A 107 9.34 -6.69 0.54
CA ILE A 107 9.88 -6.15 -0.73
C ILE A 107 8.83 -6.27 -1.84
N LEU A 108 8.21 -7.45 -1.97
CA LEU A 108 7.17 -7.66 -2.97
C LEU A 108 5.98 -6.71 -2.73
N SER A 109 5.52 -6.60 -1.48
CA SER A 109 4.40 -5.73 -1.13
C SER A 109 4.69 -4.27 -1.44
N ASP A 110 5.87 -3.77 -1.06
CA ASP A 110 6.29 -2.39 -1.31
C ASP A 110 6.34 -2.07 -2.80
N ILE A 111 6.91 -2.96 -3.62
CA ILE A 111 6.97 -2.78 -5.07
C ILE A 111 5.56 -2.69 -5.67
N ILE A 112 4.67 -3.62 -5.31
CA ILE A 112 3.31 -3.66 -5.84
C ILE A 112 2.50 -2.45 -5.37
N ILE A 113 2.57 -2.10 -4.08
CA ILE A 113 1.88 -0.95 -3.51
C ILE A 113 2.36 0.36 -4.16
N ALA A 114 3.66 0.48 -4.43
CA ALA A 114 4.21 1.63 -5.12
C ALA A 114 3.66 1.74 -6.55
N GLU A 115 3.58 0.64 -7.30
CA GLU A 115 3.03 0.63 -8.66
C GLU A 115 1.53 0.96 -8.68
N GLU A 116 0.74 0.38 -7.77
CA GLU A 116 -0.68 0.71 -7.62
C GLU A 116 -0.87 2.18 -7.24
N THR A 117 0.00 2.71 -6.38
CA THR A 117 -0.05 4.12 -5.99
C THR A 117 0.27 5.06 -7.16
N LYS A 118 1.18 4.71 -8.07
CA LYS A 118 1.41 5.48 -9.30
C LYS A 118 0.15 5.52 -10.16
N THR A 119 -0.54 4.39 -10.28
CA THR A 119 -1.80 4.30 -11.03
C THR A 119 -2.89 5.17 -10.41
N VAL A 120 -3.02 5.13 -9.08
CA VAL A 120 -3.92 6.00 -8.30
C VAL A 120 -3.57 7.47 -8.48
N ALA A 121 -2.30 7.83 -8.38
CA ALA A 121 -1.82 9.21 -8.51
C ALA A 121 -2.11 9.78 -9.90
N SER A 122 -1.83 9.00 -10.94
CA SER A 122 -2.13 9.37 -12.33
C SER A 122 -3.62 9.63 -12.53
N ARG A 123 -4.47 8.72 -12.06
CA ARG A 123 -5.92 8.87 -12.17
C ARG A 123 -6.46 10.06 -11.37
N TYR A 124 -5.99 10.23 -10.14
CA TYR A 124 -6.34 11.40 -9.33
C TYR A 124 -5.97 12.69 -10.07
N ASN A 125 -4.74 12.80 -10.58
CA ASN A 125 -4.25 14.00 -11.26
C ASN A 125 -5.04 14.29 -12.55
N SER A 126 -5.51 13.26 -13.27
CA SER A 126 -6.33 13.44 -14.46
C SER A 126 -7.78 13.85 -14.17
N GLU A 127 -8.32 13.52 -12.99
CA GLU A 127 -9.74 13.72 -12.70
C GLU A 127 -10.01 14.81 -11.65
N LYS A 128 -9.02 15.22 -10.84
CA LYS A 128 -9.19 16.20 -9.77
C LYS A 128 -9.80 17.52 -10.28
N ALA A 129 -10.50 18.23 -9.40
CA ALA A 129 -10.97 19.57 -9.71
C ALA A 129 -9.80 20.50 -10.02
N PHE A 130 -10.03 21.51 -10.87
CA PHE A 130 -8.99 22.44 -11.31
C PHE A 130 -8.25 23.12 -10.15
N SER A 131 -8.98 23.54 -9.12
CA SER A 131 -8.46 24.18 -7.91
C SER A 131 -7.80 23.21 -6.90
N SER A 132 -7.91 21.90 -7.10
CA SER A 132 -7.34 20.90 -6.20
C SER A 132 -5.84 20.71 -6.42
N LYS A 133 -5.12 20.39 -5.34
CA LYS A 133 -3.67 20.11 -5.39
C LYS A 133 -3.40 18.85 -6.22
N SER A 134 -2.20 18.74 -6.81
CA SER A 134 -1.76 17.46 -7.38
C SER A 134 -1.58 16.41 -6.29
N PHE A 135 -1.57 15.13 -6.68
CA PHE A 135 -1.39 14.00 -5.76
C PHE A 135 -0.11 14.15 -4.94
N GLU A 136 0.95 14.62 -5.59
CA GLU A 136 2.27 14.83 -5.02
C GLU A 136 2.28 15.96 -3.97
N ALA A 137 1.39 16.93 -4.12
CA ALA A 137 1.23 18.05 -3.20
C ALA A 137 0.26 17.76 -2.04
N LEU A 138 -0.35 16.57 -2.00
CA LEU A 138 -1.14 16.09 -0.86
C LEU A 138 -0.23 15.77 0.34
N THR A 139 -0.80 15.70 1.53
CA THR A 139 -0.06 15.18 2.70
C THR A 139 0.15 13.68 2.58
N CYS A 140 1.09 13.13 3.36
CA CYS A 140 1.34 11.69 3.37
C CYS A 140 0.09 10.91 3.78
N ALA A 141 -0.65 11.40 4.79
CA ALA A 141 -1.91 10.83 5.24
C ALA A 141 -2.96 10.81 4.12
N GLN A 142 -3.11 11.90 3.38
CA GLN A 142 -4.06 12.01 2.26
C GLN A 142 -3.76 11.00 1.16
N ARG A 143 -2.50 10.93 0.69
CA ARG A 143 -2.10 9.93 -0.32
C ARG A 143 -2.34 8.51 0.18
N THR A 144 -1.97 8.23 1.44
CA THR A 144 -2.12 6.90 2.04
C THR A 144 -3.56 6.45 2.08
N VAL A 145 -4.49 7.32 2.46
CA VAL A 145 -5.92 6.97 2.55
C VAL A 145 -6.55 6.79 1.18
N ILE A 146 -6.20 7.65 0.21
CA ILE A 146 -6.65 7.48 -1.18
C ILE A 146 -6.17 6.14 -1.73
N SER A 147 -4.87 5.84 -1.58
CA SER A 147 -4.30 4.58 -2.03
C SER A 147 -4.89 3.39 -1.29
N SER A 148 -5.09 3.46 0.03
CA SER A 148 -5.61 2.33 0.81
C SER A 148 -7.03 1.92 0.38
N VAL A 149 -7.93 2.89 0.21
CA VAL A 149 -9.31 2.60 -0.24
C VAL A 149 -9.30 2.04 -1.67
N LEU A 150 -8.51 2.63 -2.57
CA LEU A 150 -8.43 2.14 -3.95
C LEU A 150 -7.66 0.83 -4.09
N TYR A 151 -6.75 0.51 -3.18
CA TYR A 151 -6.09 -0.80 -3.13
C TYR A 151 -7.10 -1.91 -2.84
N GLN A 152 -8.05 -1.65 -1.93
CA GLN A 152 -9.10 -2.62 -1.60
C GLN A 152 -10.19 -2.74 -2.68
N TYR A 153 -10.62 -1.61 -3.25
CA TYR A 153 -11.73 -1.58 -4.21
C TYR A 153 -11.28 -1.64 -5.67
N GLY A 154 -10.03 -1.40 -6.00
CA GLY A 154 -9.45 -1.46 -7.35
C GLY A 154 -9.96 -0.39 -8.33
N SER A 155 -11.10 0.26 -8.08
CA SER A 155 -11.66 1.29 -8.96
C SER A 155 -12.46 2.33 -8.20
N PRO A 156 -12.33 3.63 -8.55
CA PRO A 156 -13.16 4.68 -7.97
C PRO A 156 -14.66 4.53 -8.27
N THR A 157 -15.03 3.85 -9.35
CA THR A 157 -16.45 3.59 -9.69
C THR A 157 -17.15 2.74 -8.64
N ARG A 158 -16.40 1.97 -7.85
CA ARG A 158 -16.94 1.16 -6.74
C ARG A 158 -17.09 1.97 -5.45
N VAL A 159 -16.52 3.17 -5.39
CA VAL A 159 -16.51 4.05 -4.21
C VAL A 159 -16.82 5.51 -4.61
N PRO A 160 -17.95 5.78 -5.30
CA PRO A 160 -18.18 7.05 -5.98
C PRO A 160 -18.27 8.27 -5.05
N LYS A 161 -18.90 8.14 -3.88
CA LYS A 161 -19.00 9.23 -2.90
C LYS A 161 -17.62 9.62 -2.34
N PHE A 162 -16.85 8.61 -1.93
CA PHE A 162 -15.45 8.76 -1.52
C PHE A 162 -14.64 9.46 -2.62
N TRP A 163 -14.73 8.99 -3.86
CA TRP A 163 -13.95 9.57 -4.96
C TRP A 163 -14.33 11.02 -5.28
N THR A 164 -15.62 11.36 -5.22
CA THR A 164 -16.08 12.75 -5.38
C THR A 164 -15.44 13.67 -4.33
N ALA A 165 -15.42 13.27 -3.06
CA ALA A 165 -14.78 14.06 -2.01
C ALA A 165 -13.25 14.18 -2.19
N VAL A 166 -12.59 13.10 -2.60
CA VAL A 166 -11.14 13.08 -2.93
C VAL A 166 -10.82 14.11 -4.01
N LYS A 167 -11.52 14.05 -5.15
CA LYS A 167 -11.25 14.91 -6.32
C LYS A 167 -11.48 16.38 -6.07
N ALA A 168 -12.35 16.72 -5.12
CA ALA A 168 -12.61 18.09 -4.70
C ALA A 168 -11.68 18.58 -3.58
N ASN A 169 -10.77 17.73 -3.08
CA ASN A 169 -9.95 18.00 -1.88
C ASN A 169 -10.81 18.37 -0.66
N ASN A 170 -12.03 17.84 -0.58
CA ASN A 170 -12.95 18.10 0.52
C ASN A 170 -12.69 17.08 1.65
N TRP A 171 -11.60 17.30 2.39
CA TRP A 171 -11.11 16.38 3.41
C TRP A 171 -12.10 16.16 4.55
N SER A 172 -12.84 17.20 4.96
CA SER A 172 -13.88 17.07 5.98
C SER A 172 -15.03 16.16 5.52
N SER A 173 -15.48 16.29 4.26
CA SER A 173 -16.49 15.39 3.71
C SER A 173 -15.95 13.98 3.51
N LEU A 174 -14.66 13.85 3.15
CA LEU A 174 -14.01 12.55 3.02
C LEU A 174 -13.94 11.80 4.36
N VAL A 175 -13.60 12.50 5.46
CA VAL A 175 -13.65 11.93 6.80
C VAL A 175 -15.06 11.48 7.14
N ASN A 176 -16.07 12.32 6.90
CA ASN A 176 -17.47 11.96 7.16
C ASN A 176 -17.92 10.74 6.33
N GLU A 177 -17.54 10.67 5.05
CA GLU A 177 -17.82 9.53 4.19
C GLU A 177 -17.16 8.25 4.73
N LEU A 178 -15.88 8.30 5.12
CA LEU A 178 -15.19 7.15 5.72
C LEU A 178 -15.84 6.69 7.03
N ARG A 179 -16.33 7.61 7.87
CA ARG A 179 -17.06 7.24 9.09
C ARG A 179 -18.43 6.60 8.79
N ASN A 180 -19.01 6.86 7.62
CA ASN A 180 -20.36 6.42 7.26
C ASN A 180 -20.37 5.57 5.98
N PHE A 181 -19.27 4.86 5.71
CA PHE A 181 -19.00 4.25 4.41
C PHE A 181 -20.00 3.14 4.04
N GLY A 182 -20.53 2.43 5.05
CA GLY A 182 -21.58 1.41 4.85
C GLY A 182 -21.10 0.07 4.29
N ASP A 183 -19.78 -0.19 4.28
CA ASP A 183 -19.23 -1.48 3.88
C ASP A 183 -19.03 -2.45 5.05
N ALA A 184 -18.64 -3.68 4.74
CA ALA A 184 -18.31 -4.70 5.73
C ALA A 184 -16.97 -4.46 6.46
N TYR A 185 -16.30 -3.33 6.21
CA TYR A 185 -14.94 -3.03 6.66
C TYR A 185 -14.87 -1.75 7.51
N ALA A 186 -15.93 -1.45 8.28
CA ALA A 186 -16.06 -0.24 9.08
C ALA A 186 -14.81 0.08 9.95
N SER A 187 -14.22 -0.92 10.60
CA SER A 187 -13.00 -0.72 11.41
C SER A 187 -11.82 -0.17 10.59
N ARG A 188 -11.65 -0.64 9.35
CA ARG A 188 -10.62 -0.13 8.44
C ARG A 188 -10.94 1.30 7.99
N ARG A 189 -12.19 1.57 7.62
CA ARG A 189 -12.64 2.92 7.23
C ARG A 189 -12.44 3.93 8.36
N PHE A 190 -12.68 3.54 9.60
CA PHE A 190 -12.38 4.36 10.77
C PHE A 190 -10.90 4.68 10.93
N LYS A 191 -10.01 3.70 10.77
CA LYS A 191 -8.55 3.95 10.80
C LYS A 191 -8.10 4.89 9.70
N GLU A 192 -8.68 4.79 8.51
CA GLU A 192 -8.41 5.71 7.40
C GLU A 192 -8.91 7.13 7.70
N ALA A 193 -10.10 7.26 8.31
CA ALA A 193 -10.62 8.54 8.77
C ALA A 193 -9.75 9.15 9.89
N ASP A 194 -9.31 8.34 10.85
CA ASP A 194 -8.39 8.76 11.91
C ASP A 194 -7.06 9.27 11.32
N LEU A 195 -6.52 8.58 10.32
CA LEU A 195 -5.31 9.00 9.65
C LEU A 195 -5.47 10.35 8.95
N LEU A 196 -6.61 10.63 8.30
CA LEU A 196 -6.87 11.96 7.74
C LEU A 196 -7.03 13.03 8.81
N GLN A 197 -7.75 12.72 9.90
CA GLN A 197 -8.12 13.67 10.93
C GLN A 197 -6.93 14.06 11.82
N TYR A 198 -6.05 13.09 12.15
CA TYR A 198 -4.95 13.28 13.09
C TYR A 198 -3.57 13.20 12.44
N GLY A 199 -3.47 12.66 11.21
CA GLY A 199 -2.18 12.48 10.54
C GLY A 199 -1.57 13.75 9.92
N GLY A 200 -2.38 14.80 9.74
CA GLY A 200 -1.96 16.18 9.41
C GLY A 200 -0.75 16.33 8.46
N SER A 201 -0.03 17.44 8.63
CA SER A 201 1.24 17.74 7.94
C SER A 201 2.48 17.18 8.64
N MET A 202 2.31 16.69 9.88
CA MET A 202 3.42 16.23 10.73
C MET A 202 3.87 14.80 10.42
N ILE A 203 3.03 14.01 9.74
CA ILE A 203 3.43 12.68 9.25
C ILE A 203 4.11 12.84 7.90
N THR A 204 5.42 12.58 7.87
CA THR A 204 6.21 12.50 6.64
C THR A 204 6.13 11.10 6.05
N CYS A 205 6.07 11.02 4.72
CA CYS A 205 6.26 9.74 4.05
C CYS A 205 7.74 9.36 4.10
N PRO A 206 8.07 8.05 4.11
CA PRO A 206 9.47 7.59 4.09
C PRO A 206 10.20 8.21 2.89
N SER A 207 11.39 8.77 3.11
CA SER A 207 12.18 9.44 2.06
C SER A 207 12.85 8.45 1.12
N SER A 208 13.30 7.28 1.57
CA SER A 208 13.88 6.27 0.68
C SER A 208 13.34 4.86 0.97
N THR A 209 13.39 3.96 -0.02
CA THR A 209 13.20 2.52 0.24
C THR A 209 14.36 1.98 1.09
N ALA A 210 15.50 2.69 1.12
CA ALA A 210 16.67 2.38 1.95
C ALA A 210 16.46 2.72 3.45
N ASP A 211 15.54 3.63 3.79
CA ASP A 211 15.23 3.99 5.19
C ASP A 211 14.57 2.83 5.96
N ILE A 212 14.17 1.76 5.27
CA ILE A 212 13.61 0.53 5.86
C ILE A 212 14.70 -0.53 6.12
N CYS A 213 15.85 -0.44 5.46
CA CYS A 213 16.85 -1.52 5.41
C CYS A 213 18.27 -1.14 5.87
N GLU A 214 18.53 0.07 6.37
CA GLU A 214 19.81 0.38 7.03
C GLU A 214 19.84 -0.14 8.47
N GLY A 215 20.01 -1.45 8.57
CA GLY A 215 20.37 -2.17 9.78
C GLY A 215 21.10 -3.44 9.37
N THR A 216 22.43 -3.41 9.35
CA THR A 216 23.24 -4.62 9.22
C THR A 216 22.76 -5.63 10.26
N ARG A 217 22.29 -6.80 9.77
CA ARG A 217 21.66 -7.90 10.54
C ARG A 217 20.16 -7.70 10.87
N GLY A 218 19.30 -7.75 9.85
CA GLY A 218 17.95 -8.30 9.99
C GLY A 218 16.95 -7.54 10.88
N ALA A 219 17.14 -6.24 11.13
CA ALA A 219 16.17 -5.41 11.84
C ALA A 219 15.72 -4.22 10.97
N CYS A 220 14.43 -4.14 10.66
CA CYS A 220 13.82 -2.94 10.07
C CYS A 220 13.81 -1.83 11.13
N VAL A 221 14.70 -0.85 11.00
CA VAL A 221 14.72 0.34 11.86
C VAL A 221 13.94 1.44 11.16
N VAL A 222 12.70 1.68 11.58
CA VAL A 222 12.01 2.91 11.21
C VAL A 222 12.73 4.06 11.93
N LYS A 223 13.54 4.84 11.21
CA LYS A 223 14.03 6.14 11.72
C LYS A 223 12.87 7.14 11.72
N THR A 224 11.97 7.03 12.70
CA THR A 224 10.98 8.07 12.96
C THR A 224 11.61 9.19 13.78
N THR A 225 11.79 10.36 13.18
CA THR A 225 11.75 11.65 13.89
C THR A 225 10.32 11.99 14.32
N CYS A 226 9.56 11.00 14.82
CA CYS A 226 8.18 11.17 15.26
C CYS A 226 8.17 11.37 16.78
N SER A 227 7.58 12.48 17.22
CA SER A 227 7.41 12.86 18.62
C SER A 227 6.98 11.66 19.49
N LYS A 228 7.72 11.43 20.59
CA LYS A 228 7.60 10.31 21.55
C LYS A 228 6.18 10.02 22.05
N LYS A 229 5.22 10.94 21.85
CA LYS A 229 3.83 10.83 22.31
C LYS A 229 2.92 9.97 21.40
N LEU A 230 3.28 9.77 20.13
CA LEU A 230 2.49 8.94 19.20
C LEU A 230 2.84 7.44 19.29
N ILE A 231 4.06 7.12 19.72
CA ILE A 231 4.58 5.74 19.82
C ILE A 231 3.96 4.99 21.00
N SER A 232 3.65 5.65 22.13
CA SER A 232 3.11 4.97 23.32
C SER A 232 1.75 4.31 23.06
N ASN A 233 0.89 4.93 22.26
CA ASN A 233 -0.42 4.38 21.92
C ASN A 233 -0.34 3.30 20.82
N PHE A 234 0.72 3.31 20.01
CA PHE A 234 0.94 2.34 18.94
C PHE A 234 1.48 1.00 19.48
N CYS A 235 2.38 1.04 20.48
CA CYS A 235 2.98 -0.17 21.06
C CYS A 235 2.06 -0.90 22.07
N GLN A 236 1.22 -0.18 22.83
CA GLN A 236 0.48 -0.77 23.96
C GLN A 236 -0.69 -1.70 23.59
N ASN A 237 -1.26 -1.57 22.38
CA ASN A 237 -2.46 -2.32 21.98
C ASN A 237 -2.17 -3.67 21.28
N GLN A 238 -0.92 -4.08 21.15
CA GLN A 238 -0.56 -5.27 20.35
C GLN A 238 -0.24 -6.53 21.17
N GLY A 239 -0.19 -6.48 22.50
CA GLY A 239 -0.05 -7.70 23.35
C GLY A 239 1.15 -8.60 23.01
N ALA A 240 2.08 -8.12 22.20
CA ALA A 240 3.25 -8.82 21.70
C ALA A 240 4.44 -7.95 22.02
N SER A 241 5.47 -8.55 22.61
CA SER A 241 6.75 -7.93 22.97
C SER A 241 7.49 -7.44 21.73
N ILE A 242 7.00 -6.37 21.11
CA ILE A 242 7.76 -5.55 20.18
C ILE A 242 8.54 -4.60 21.08
N MET A 243 9.84 -4.84 21.15
CA MET A 243 10.80 -4.06 21.89
C MET A 243 10.79 -2.63 21.34
N CYS A 244 10.01 -1.74 21.96
CA CYS A 244 10.00 -0.32 21.63
C CYS A 244 11.29 0.28 22.22
N CYS A 245 12.31 0.43 21.38
CA CYS A 245 13.60 1.01 21.78
C CYS A 245 13.43 2.49 22.17
N VAL A 246 14.08 2.84 23.29
CA VAL A 246 14.11 4.15 23.96
C VAL A 246 14.85 5.21 23.13
#